data_AF-A0A850T5Z7-F1
#
_entry.id   AF-A0A850T5Z7-F1
#
_cell.length_a   1.000
_cell.length_b   1.000
_cell.length_c   1.000
_cell.angle_alpha   90.00
_cell.angle_beta   90.00
_cell.angle_gamma   90.00
#
_symmetry.space_group_name_H-M   'P 1'
#
loop_
_entity.id
_entity.type
_entity.pdbx_description
1 polymer ?
#
loop_
_entity_poly.entity_id
_entity_poly.type
_entity_poly.pdbx_seq_one_letter_code
_entity_poly.pdbx_strand_id
1 'polypeptide(L)'
;MGLTSCPICGFSNIPEDRENCPQCDADLVCFRLLEEGFPVPSVPGTDMPETEDAVEQAPPASSQNNTGAWGRGIGICAAVMVVLAILLISWAATHRLAGLAGSVAALDARLGQVDRTHEVSRDIQSTAIRIGNQVNILERRIERMDSRVEKVVETLISGQKKTPEDIDQNQKKEMAGEIPAAPEPCMKKYQAKDTDTLWGIARELWGSGIYYPVLMACNPDLNIFTINRRDRLMYPCDKTRVRELYRQMTAVKQNRWYWKYTVRPGDTPQSVADRYCSDKNNCFVSGFPFKTGETIGIFLE
;
A
#
# COMPACT_ATOMS: atom_id res chain seq x y z
N MET A 1 30.75 11.23 -19.94
CA MET A 1 29.35 11.28 -19.48
C MET A 1 28.92 9.84 -19.29
N GLY A 2 28.82 9.37 -18.04
CA GLY A 2 28.28 8.05 -17.78
C GLY A 2 26.80 8.00 -18.18
N LEU A 3 26.36 6.83 -18.63
CA LEU A 3 24.95 6.54 -18.83
C LEU A 3 24.58 5.48 -17.80
N THR A 4 23.52 5.74 -17.04
CA THR A 4 23.02 4.81 -16.03
C THR A 4 21.66 4.25 -16.44
N SER A 5 21.27 3.14 -15.80
CA SER A 5 19.97 2.51 -15.98
C SER A 5 19.15 2.67 -14.71
N CYS A 6 17.85 2.94 -14.84
CA CYS A 6 16.96 3.06 -13.69
C CYS A 6 16.75 1.68 -13.04
N PRO A 7 17.03 1.51 -11.73
CA PRO A 7 16.87 0.22 -11.05
C PRO A 7 15.40 -0.17 -10.84
N ILE A 8 14.46 0.78 -10.95
CA ILE A 8 13.03 0.52 -10.76
C ILE A 8 12.36 0.02 -12.04
N CYS A 9 12.55 0.73 -13.16
CA CYS A 9 11.83 0.42 -14.41
C CYS A 9 12.73 -0.11 -15.54
N GLY A 10 14.05 -0.21 -15.32
CA GLY A 10 15.01 -0.69 -16.31
C GLY A 10 15.27 0.25 -17.50
N PHE A 11 14.83 1.51 -17.41
CA PHE A 11 15.05 2.49 -18.48
C PHE A 11 16.53 2.87 -18.56
N SER A 12 17.15 2.64 -19.71
CA SER A 12 18.58 2.86 -19.97
C SER A 12 18.84 4.21 -20.65
N ASN A 13 20.13 4.56 -20.77
CA ASN A 13 20.61 5.82 -21.36
C ASN A 13 20.18 7.08 -20.58
N ILE A 14 20.14 6.99 -19.25
CA ILE A 14 19.89 8.16 -18.41
C ILE A 14 21.21 8.89 -18.19
N PRO A 15 21.29 10.21 -18.44
CA PRO A 15 22.44 11.01 -18.07
C PRO A 15 22.71 10.90 -16.57
N GLU A 16 23.97 10.67 -16.21
CA GLU A 16 24.39 10.45 -14.82
C GLU A 16 24.09 11.64 -13.89
N ASP A 17 23.95 12.85 -14.41
CA ASP A 17 23.59 14.06 -13.65
C ASP A 17 22.09 14.20 -13.35
N ARG A 18 21.23 13.32 -13.91
CA ARG A 18 19.78 13.43 -13.75
C ARG A 18 19.32 12.90 -12.39
N GLU A 19 18.51 13.68 -11.68
CA GLU A 19 18.00 13.32 -10.34
C GLU A 19 16.85 12.31 -10.39
N ASN A 20 16.02 12.34 -11.44
CA ASN A 20 14.84 11.49 -11.57
C ASN A 20 14.83 10.69 -12.88
N CYS A 21 14.27 9.49 -12.84
CA CYS A 21 14.02 8.67 -14.02
C CYS A 21 12.90 9.29 -14.87
N PRO A 22 13.10 9.55 -16.18
CA PRO A 22 12.08 10.16 -17.03
C PRO A 22 10.86 9.26 -17.29
N GLN A 23 10.94 7.96 -17.02
CA GLN A 23 9.85 7.01 -17.28
C GLN A 23 8.97 6.76 -16.06
N CYS A 24 9.56 6.62 -14.87
CA CYS A 24 8.84 6.25 -13.64
C CYS A 24 8.99 7.26 -12.49
N ASP A 25 9.70 8.37 -12.73
CA ASP A 25 9.97 9.44 -11.76
C ASP A 25 10.74 9.01 -10.49
N ALA A 26 11.33 7.81 -10.51
CA ALA A 26 12.14 7.31 -9.40
C ALA A 26 13.38 8.19 -9.14
N ASP A 27 13.66 8.47 -7.88
CA ASP A 27 14.81 9.26 -7.41
C ASP A 27 16.12 8.47 -7.57
N LEU A 28 16.90 8.84 -8.58
CA LEU A 28 18.19 8.22 -8.92
C LEU A 28 19.32 8.67 -8.01
N VAL A 29 19.16 9.75 -7.24
CA VAL A 29 20.15 10.20 -6.25
C VAL A 29 20.16 9.23 -5.08
N CYS A 30 18.98 8.83 -4.61
CA CYS A 30 18.85 7.88 -3.51
C CYS A 30 19.54 6.53 -3.82
N PHE A 31 19.42 6.02 -5.05
CA PHE A 31 20.06 4.76 -5.44
C PHE A 31 21.58 4.89 -5.57
N ARG A 32 22.08 6.01 -6.08
CA ARG A 32 23.53 6.27 -6.15
C ARG A 32 24.16 6.29 -4.76
N LEU A 33 23.50 6.90 -3.78
CA LEU A 33 23.98 6.91 -2.39
C LEU A 33 24.04 5.50 -1.77
N LEU A 34 23.17 4.59 -2.22
CA LEU A 34 23.20 3.19 -1.76
C LEU A 34 24.29 2.37 -2.46
N GLU A 35 24.53 2.61 -3.75
CA GLU A 35 25.59 1.93 -4.54
C GLU A 35 27.00 2.42 -4.18
N GLU A 36 27.15 3.71 -3.87
CA GLU A 36 28.43 4.27 -3.40
C GLU A 36 28.85 3.69 -2.05
N GLY A 37 27.99 2.88 -1.41
CA GLY A 37 28.29 2.07 -0.25
C GLY A 37 28.78 2.96 0.88
N PHE A 38 27.87 3.40 1.75
CA PHE A 38 28.26 4.06 3.00
C PHE A 38 29.46 3.30 3.60
N PRO A 39 30.64 3.94 3.74
CA PRO A 39 31.78 3.27 4.31
C PRO A 39 31.39 2.91 5.73
N VAL A 40 31.09 1.63 5.95
CA VAL A 40 30.85 1.10 7.27
C VAL A 40 32.15 1.38 8.02
N PRO A 41 32.16 2.24 9.06
CA PRO A 41 33.36 2.44 9.83
C PRO A 41 33.73 1.07 10.38
N SER A 42 34.88 0.55 9.97
CA SER A 42 35.46 -0.67 10.51
C SER A 42 35.62 -0.47 12.01
N VAL A 43 34.71 -1.06 12.77
CA VAL A 43 34.76 -1.07 14.24
C VAL A 43 36.08 -1.75 14.61
N PRO A 44 37.03 -1.07 15.29
CA PRO A 44 38.23 -1.72 15.78
C PRO A 44 37.83 -2.72 16.87
N GLY A 45 38.29 -3.97 16.71
CA GLY A 45 38.35 -5.07 17.66
C GLY A 45 37.56 -4.94 18.96
N THR A 46 36.48 -5.72 19.07
CA THR A 46 35.99 -6.19 20.37
C THR A 46 36.66 -7.55 20.64
N ASP A 47 37.89 -7.50 21.17
CA ASP A 47 38.46 -8.65 21.86
C ASP A 47 37.78 -8.75 23.23
N MET A 48 37.00 -9.82 23.43
CA MET A 48 36.55 -10.23 24.75
C MET A 48 37.75 -10.79 25.52
N PRO A 49 37.98 -10.37 26.78
CA PRO A 49 38.89 -11.07 27.67
C PRO A 49 38.13 -12.21 28.35
N GLU A 50 38.50 -13.45 28.08
CA GLU A 50 38.12 -14.59 28.90
C GLU A 50 39.28 -14.88 29.87
N THR A 51 38.95 -14.62 31.13
CA THR A 51 39.57 -15.05 32.40
C THR A 51 40.59 -16.18 32.32
N GLU A 52 41.84 -15.88 32.73
CA GLU A 52 42.79 -16.86 33.26
C GLU A 52 43.11 -16.54 34.72
N ASP A 53 43.11 -17.61 35.51
CA ASP A 53 43.17 -17.64 36.96
C ASP A 53 44.49 -17.14 37.54
N ALA A 54 44.36 -16.53 38.72
CA ALA A 54 45.43 -16.17 39.62
C ALA A 54 46.12 -17.43 40.19
N VAL A 55 47.45 -17.50 40.06
CA VAL A 55 48.29 -18.20 41.04
C VAL A 55 49.43 -17.27 41.48
N GLU A 56 49.36 -17.01 42.76
CA GLU A 56 50.26 -16.30 43.66
C GLU A 56 51.63 -16.99 43.79
N GLN A 57 52.72 -16.21 43.70
CA GLN A 57 53.89 -16.35 44.58
C GLN A 57 54.87 -15.18 44.42
N ALA A 58 55.24 -14.60 45.56
CA ALA A 58 56.21 -13.50 45.73
C ALA A 58 57.59 -14.05 46.23
N PRO A 59 58.51 -13.21 46.76
CA PRO A 59 59.67 -12.55 46.11
C PRO A 59 61.01 -13.08 46.75
N PRO A 60 62.21 -12.43 46.80
CA PRO A 60 62.58 -11.03 46.50
C PRO A 60 63.99 -10.77 45.89
N ALA A 61 64.30 -9.46 45.76
CA ALA A 61 65.61 -8.76 45.71
C ALA A 61 65.76 -7.92 44.42
N SER A 62 66.28 -6.69 44.38
CA SER A 62 66.85 -5.75 45.35
C SER A 62 67.14 -4.44 44.60
N SER A 63 67.36 -3.33 45.31
CA SER A 63 68.26 -2.21 44.90
C SER A 63 67.76 -1.33 43.73
N GLN A 64 67.75 0.01 43.75
CA GLN A 64 68.48 1.00 44.52
C GLN A 64 67.77 2.35 44.36
N ASN A 65 67.77 3.14 45.43
CA ASN A 65 67.37 4.54 45.43
C ASN A 65 68.35 5.36 44.59
N ASN A 66 67.86 6.23 43.71
CA ASN A 66 68.61 7.40 43.26
C ASN A 66 67.68 8.60 43.12
N THR A 67 67.65 9.38 44.20
CA THR A 67 67.19 10.77 44.26
C THR A 67 68.22 11.65 43.54
N GLY A 68 67.91 12.06 42.31
CA GLY A 68 68.73 12.97 41.52
C GLY A 68 67.91 14.17 41.04
N ALA A 69 68.25 15.35 41.54
CA ALA A 69 67.59 16.62 41.29
C ALA A 69 67.60 17.03 39.81
N TRP A 70 66.48 16.87 39.10
CA TRP A 70 66.17 17.50 37.80
C TRP A 70 64.94 18.42 37.91
N GLY A 71 64.94 19.27 38.94
CA GLY A 71 63.89 20.26 39.15
C GLY A 71 64.17 21.54 38.37
N ARG A 72 63.62 21.65 37.14
CA ARG A 72 63.10 22.91 36.56
C ARG A 72 62.55 22.80 35.12
N GLY A 73 62.79 21.70 34.40
CA GLY A 73 62.25 21.51 33.03
C GLY A 73 60.93 20.72 32.93
N ILE A 74 60.58 19.93 33.96
CA ILE A 74 59.49 18.94 33.86
C ILE A 74 58.09 19.57 33.98
N GLY A 75 57.96 20.71 34.67
CA GLY A 75 56.65 21.36 34.88
C GLY A 75 55.98 21.83 33.59
N ILE A 76 56.76 22.30 32.62
CA ILE A 76 56.23 22.79 31.34
C ILE A 76 55.74 21.60 30.49
N CYS A 77 56.49 20.50 30.44
CA CYS A 77 56.07 19.31 29.71
C CYS A 77 54.78 18.71 30.30
N ALA A 78 54.65 18.65 31.63
CA ALA A 78 53.42 18.18 32.27
C ALA A 78 52.21 19.08 31.94
N ALA A 79 52.38 20.40 31.98
CA ALA A 79 51.30 21.34 31.63
C ALA A 79 50.88 21.20 30.15
N VAL A 80 51.83 21.05 29.23
CA VAL A 80 51.54 20.85 27.80
C VAL A 80 50.80 19.53 27.56
N MET A 81 51.19 18.45 28.24
CA MET A 81 50.51 17.15 28.14
C MET A 81 49.06 17.22 28.65
N VAL A 82 48.79 17.97 29.73
CA VAL A 82 47.43 18.17 30.25
C VAL A 82 46.57 18.96 29.25
N VAL A 83 47.11 20.03 28.64
CA VAL A 83 46.37 20.80 27.63
C VAL A 83 46.06 19.95 26.40
N LEU A 84 47.03 19.16 25.92
CA LEU A 84 46.81 18.24 24.80
C LEU A 84 45.75 17.18 25.13
N ALA A 85 45.76 16.63 26.35
CA ALA A 85 44.73 15.70 26.79
C ALA A 85 43.33 16.33 26.81
N ILE A 86 43.19 17.58 27.29
CA ILE A 86 41.91 18.31 27.28
C ILE A 86 41.43 18.57 25.86
N LEU A 87 42.33 18.93 24.94
CA LEU A 87 41.99 19.14 23.52
C LEU A 87 41.53 17.83 22.85
N LEU A 88 42.19 16.71 23.13
CA LEU A 88 41.80 15.39 22.62
C LEU A 88 40.44 14.95 23.16
N ILE A 89 40.18 15.15 24.46
CA ILE A 89 38.88 14.83 25.07
C ILE A 89 37.78 15.72 24.48
N SER A 90 38.04 17.01 24.30
CA SER A 90 37.08 17.96 23.70
C SER A 90 36.78 17.61 22.25
N TRP A 91 37.80 17.25 21.47
CA TRP A 91 37.65 16.79 20.09
C TRP A 91 36.83 15.48 20.03
N ALA A 92 37.15 14.50 20.87
CA ALA A 92 36.40 13.25 20.97
C ALA A 92 34.93 13.48 21.37
N ALA A 93 34.66 14.42 22.28
CA ALA A 93 33.30 14.80 22.68
C ALA A 93 32.51 15.42 21.51
N THR A 94 33.14 16.31 20.72
CA THR A 94 32.48 16.90 19.55
C THR A 94 32.15 15.86 18.47
N HIS A 95 33.03 14.88 18.25
CA HIS A 95 32.75 13.79 17.30
C HIS A 95 31.63 12.85 17.78
N ARG A 96 31.54 12.59 19.09
CA ARG A 96 30.43 11.79 19.65
C ARG A 96 29.08 12.51 19.56
N LEU A 97 29.06 13.83 19.72
CA LEU A 97 27.84 14.64 19.59
C LEU A 97 27.32 14.68 18.14
N ALA A 98 28.20 14.69 17.14
CA ALA A 98 27.79 14.61 15.73
C ALA A 98 27.07 13.28 15.40
N GLY A 99 27.49 12.17 16.02
CA GLY A 99 26.81 10.88 15.88
C GLY A 99 25.40 10.85 16.47
N LEU A 100 25.15 11.60 17.55
CA LEU A 100 23.83 11.69 18.18
C LEU A 100 22.83 12.53 17.35
N ALA A 101 23.30 13.51 16.58
CA ALA A 101 22.43 14.29 15.70
C ALA A 101 21.77 13.41 14.61
N GLY A 102 22.52 12.43 14.07
CA GLY A 102 22.00 11.49 13.08
C GLY A 102 20.94 10.53 13.66
N SER A 103 21.11 10.05 14.89
CA SER A 103 20.13 9.19 15.55
C SER A 103 18.86 9.93 15.95
N VAL A 104 18.96 11.22 16.32
CA VAL A 104 17.78 12.07 16.56
C VAL A 104 16.98 12.31 15.28
N ALA A 105 17.64 12.61 14.15
CA ALA A 105 16.95 12.76 12.85
C ALA A 105 16.27 11.45 12.40
N ALA A 106 16.90 10.30 12.63
CA ALA A 106 16.30 9.00 12.38
C ALA A 106 15.10 8.69 13.30
N LEU A 107 15.14 9.15 14.55
CA LEU A 107 14.01 9.03 15.49
C LEU A 107 12.83 9.91 15.08
N ASP A 108 13.10 11.14 14.64
CA ASP A 108 12.08 12.09 14.17
C ASP A 108 11.35 11.55 12.93
N ALA A 109 12.10 10.97 11.98
CA ALA A 109 11.53 10.28 10.83
C ALA A 109 10.64 9.09 11.22
N ARG A 110 11.00 8.34 12.26
CA ARG A 110 10.19 7.23 12.80
C ARG A 110 8.93 7.72 13.51
N LEU A 111 9.01 8.82 14.26
CA LEU A 111 7.84 9.43 14.91
C LEU A 111 6.82 9.92 13.86
N GLY A 112 7.28 10.52 12.76
CA GLY A 112 6.41 10.89 11.63
C GLY A 112 5.74 9.69 10.92
N GLN A 113 6.29 8.48 11.07
CA GLN A 113 5.66 7.25 10.57
C GLN A 113 4.56 6.75 11.53
N VAL A 114 4.75 6.95 12.84
CA VAL A 114 3.74 6.62 13.88
C VAL A 114 2.53 7.56 13.78
N ASP A 115 2.72 8.85 13.52
CA ASP A 115 1.60 9.78 13.30
C ASP A 115 0.74 9.38 12.10
N ARG A 116 1.36 8.91 11.02
CA ARG A 116 0.64 8.35 9.86
C ARG A 116 -0.15 7.09 10.21
N THR A 117 0.34 6.25 11.12
CA THR A 117 -0.43 5.08 11.59
C THR A 117 -1.64 5.46 12.45
N HIS A 118 -1.56 6.60 13.16
CA HIS A 118 -2.68 7.12 13.94
C HIS A 118 -3.81 7.67 13.06
N GLU A 119 -3.49 8.23 11.89
CA GLU A 119 -4.48 8.68 10.92
C GLU A 119 -5.26 7.51 10.29
N VAL A 120 -4.55 6.42 9.96
CA VAL A 120 -5.17 5.16 9.48
C VAL A 120 -6.12 4.58 10.54
N SER A 121 -5.79 4.68 11.82
CA SER A 121 -6.65 4.20 12.91
C SER A 121 -7.99 4.95 12.99
N ARG A 122 -7.99 6.28 12.78
CA ARG A 122 -9.26 7.05 12.72
C ARG A 122 -10.13 6.63 11.55
N ASP A 123 -9.54 6.34 10.40
CA ASP A 123 -10.31 5.93 9.21
C ASP A 123 -10.96 4.55 9.41
N ILE A 124 -10.24 3.62 10.05
CA ILE A 124 -10.77 2.31 10.47
C ILE A 124 -11.95 2.47 11.43
N GLN A 125 -11.84 3.36 12.42
CA GLN A 125 -12.90 3.61 13.39
C GLN A 125 -14.15 4.22 12.73
N SER A 126 -13.98 5.14 11.78
CA SER A 126 -15.08 5.71 11.01
C SER A 126 -15.79 4.66 10.15
N THR A 127 -15.03 3.72 9.58
CA THR A 127 -15.55 2.61 8.78
C THR A 127 -16.33 1.62 9.63
N ALA A 128 -15.85 1.31 10.85
CA ALA A 128 -16.55 0.43 11.79
C ALA A 128 -17.93 0.99 12.19
N ILE A 129 -18.02 2.31 12.47
CA ILE A 129 -19.30 2.98 12.75
C ILE A 129 -20.25 2.88 11.55
N ARG A 130 -19.73 3.05 10.34
CA ARG A 130 -20.52 2.97 9.11
C ARG A 130 -21.07 1.56 8.87
N ILE A 131 -20.27 0.52 9.14
CA ILE A 131 -20.69 -0.88 9.06
C ILE A 131 -21.77 -1.17 10.10
N GLY A 132 -21.60 -0.74 11.35
CA GLY A 132 -22.61 -0.90 12.40
C GLY A 132 -23.97 -0.30 12.01
N ASN A 133 -23.95 0.88 11.40
CA ASN A 133 -25.17 1.50 10.87
C ASN A 133 -25.81 0.72 9.72
N GLN A 134 -25.03 0.06 8.85
CA GLN A 134 -25.58 -0.79 7.78
C GLN A 134 -26.21 -2.07 8.32
N VAL A 135 -25.61 -2.69 9.34
CA VAL A 135 -26.15 -3.90 9.98
C VAL A 135 -27.50 -3.62 10.63
N ASN A 136 -27.61 -2.51 11.38
CA ASN A 136 -28.89 -2.09 11.98
C ASN A 136 -30.02 -1.85 10.97
N ILE A 137 -29.68 -1.41 9.74
CA ILE A 137 -30.66 -1.24 8.66
C ILE A 137 -31.09 -2.59 8.08
N LEU A 138 -30.15 -3.54 7.98
CA LEU A 138 -30.39 -4.87 7.46
C LEU A 138 -31.29 -5.68 8.41
N GLU A 139 -31.04 -5.58 9.71
CA GLU A 139 -31.82 -6.25 10.76
C GLU A 139 -33.29 -5.80 10.72
N ARG A 140 -33.56 -4.50 10.61
CA ARG A 140 -34.94 -3.98 10.41
C ARG A 140 -35.59 -4.39 9.09
N ARG A 141 -34.81 -4.81 8.09
CA ARG A 141 -35.37 -5.37 6.85
C ARG A 141 -35.77 -6.82 7.05
N ILE A 142 -34.98 -7.59 7.79
CA ILE A 142 -35.27 -8.99 8.13
C ILE A 142 -36.55 -9.06 8.97
N GLU A 143 -36.69 -8.25 10.02
CA GLU A 143 -37.92 -8.21 10.83
C GLU A 143 -39.19 -7.88 10.02
N ARG A 144 -39.07 -6.96 9.06
CA ARG A 144 -40.18 -6.62 8.14
C ARG A 144 -40.51 -7.75 7.17
N MET A 145 -39.52 -8.56 6.78
CA MET A 145 -39.76 -9.72 5.94
C MET A 145 -40.46 -10.83 6.72
N ASP A 146 -40.04 -11.10 7.96
CA ASP A 146 -40.68 -12.10 8.81
C ASP A 146 -42.16 -11.77 9.07
N SER A 147 -42.48 -10.51 9.38
CA SER A 147 -43.88 -10.08 9.53
C SER A 147 -44.71 -10.24 8.24
N ARG A 148 -44.10 -10.07 7.06
CA ARG A 148 -44.78 -10.30 5.78
C ARG A 148 -45.01 -11.78 5.53
N VAL A 149 -44.05 -12.64 5.87
CA VAL A 149 -44.17 -14.10 5.75
C VAL A 149 -45.30 -14.58 6.65
N GLU A 150 -45.35 -14.12 7.90
CA GLU A 150 -46.39 -14.50 8.86
C GLU A 150 -47.79 -14.13 8.38
N LYS A 151 -47.98 -12.92 7.82
CA LYS A 151 -49.25 -12.51 7.20
C LYS A 151 -49.64 -13.37 6.00
N VAL A 152 -48.69 -13.74 5.14
CA VAL A 152 -48.95 -14.63 4.00
C VAL A 152 -49.38 -16.00 4.50
N VAL A 153 -48.72 -16.54 5.52
CA VAL A 153 -49.06 -17.82 6.14
C VAL A 153 -50.44 -17.77 6.78
N GLU A 154 -50.79 -16.72 7.53
CA GLU A 154 -52.16 -16.54 8.07
C GLU A 154 -53.22 -16.44 6.97
N THR A 155 -52.91 -15.78 5.86
CA THR A 155 -53.84 -15.67 4.71
C THR A 155 -54.06 -17.03 4.05
N LEU A 156 -53.03 -17.88 3.98
CA LEU A 156 -53.12 -19.24 3.46
C LEU A 156 -53.86 -20.19 4.41
N ILE A 157 -53.75 -19.99 5.73
CA ILE A 157 -54.41 -20.83 6.74
C ILE A 157 -55.88 -20.41 6.94
N SER A 158 -56.20 -19.11 6.84
CA SER A 158 -57.56 -18.58 7.06
C SER A 158 -58.44 -18.58 5.79
N GLY A 159 -57.87 -18.88 4.62
CA GLY A 159 -58.50 -18.65 3.32
C GLY A 159 -59.05 -19.90 2.64
N GLN A 160 -60.28 -20.27 3.01
CA GLN A 160 -61.35 -20.76 2.15
C GLN A 160 -61.03 -21.77 1.02
N LYS A 161 -61.57 -22.97 1.25
CA LYS A 161 -62.08 -23.91 0.24
C LYS A 161 -63.04 -23.21 -0.73
N LYS A 162 -62.52 -22.52 -1.75
CA LYS A 162 -63.28 -22.13 -2.94
C LYS A 162 -62.89 -23.05 -4.09
N THR A 163 -63.90 -23.80 -4.52
CA THR A 163 -63.90 -24.78 -5.59
C THR A 163 -63.40 -24.16 -6.90
N PRO A 164 -62.57 -24.89 -7.68
CA PRO A 164 -62.02 -24.42 -8.94
C PRO A 164 -62.98 -24.71 -10.10
N GLU A 165 -64.14 -24.06 -10.12
CA GLU A 165 -65.07 -24.04 -11.26
C GLU A 165 -65.73 -22.66 -11.24
N ASP A 166 -65.72 -21.96 -12.38
CA ASP A 166 -66.11 -20.54 -12.55
C ASP A 166 -65.12 -19.47 -12.03
N ILE A 167 -63.91 -19.43 -12.62
CA ILE A 167 -63.30 -18.14 -12.95
C ILE A 167 -63.20 -18.04 -14.47
N ASP A 168 -64.30 -17.48 -14.96
CA ASP A 168 -64.57 -16.96 -16.28
C ASP A 168 -63.50 -15.97 -16.77
N GLN A 169 -63.45 -15.83 -18.08
CA GLN A 169 -62.42 -15.34 -18.99
C GLN A 169 -62.02 -13.85 -18.85
N ASN A 170 -62.28 -13.18 -17.73
CA ASN A 170 -62.13 -11.73 -17.64
C ASN A 170 -60.78 -11.21 -17.10
N GLN A 171 -59.80 -12.10 -16.87
CA GLN A 171 -58.42 -11.71 -16.50
C GLN A 171 -57.39 -11.86 -17.63
N LYS A 172 -57.83 -12.04 -18.89
CA LYS A 172 -56.91 -12.09 -20.05
C LYS A 172 -56.74 -10.74 -20.76
N LYS A 173 -57.32 -9.65 -20.26
CA LYS A 173 -57.29 -8.34 -20.94
C LYS A 173 -56.73 -7.16 -20.14
N GLU A 174 -56.23 -7.36 -18.92
CA GLU A 174 -55.76 -6.26 -18.06
C GLU A 174 -54.48 -6.58 -17.27
N MET A 175 -53.62 -7.46 -17.79
CA MET A 175 -52.24 -7.62 -17.29
C MET A 175 -51.21 -7.72 -18.42
N ALA A 176 -51.50 -7.07 -19.55
CA ALA A 176 -50.46 -6.51 -20.43
C ALA A 176 -50.04 -5.12 -19.93
N GLY A 177 -50.00 -4.95 -18.60
CA GLY A 177 -49.26 -3.88 -17.98
C GLY A 177 -47.81 -4.15 -18.31
N GLU A 178 -47.30 -3.44 -19.32
CA GLU A 178 -45.90 -3.24 -19.61
C GLU A 178 -45.15 -3.23 -18.27
N ILE A 179 -44.46 -4.32 -17.94
CA ILE A 179 -43.52 -4.33 -16.80
C ILE A 179 -42.65 -3.13 -17.10
N PRO A 180 -42.67 -2.05 -16.28
CA PRO A 180 -41.94 -0.84 -16.61
C PRO A 180 -40.50 -1.29 -16.82
N ALA A 181 -40.05 -1.19 -18.08
CA ALA A 181 -38.77 -1.69 -18.49
C ALA A 181 -37.76 -1.17 -17.48
N ALA A 182 -37.03 -2.10 -16.83
CA ALA A 182 -36.08 -1.73 -15.79
C ALA A 182 -35.26 -0.55 -16.32
N PRO A 183 -35.22 0.58 -15.61
CA PRO A 183 -34.70 1.83 -16.16
C PRO A 183 -33.30 1.55 -16.72
N GLU A 184 -33.11 1.88 -18.00
CA GLU A 184 -31.84 1.61 -18.66
C GLU A 184 -30.70 2.19 -17.81
N PRO A 185 -29.65 1.42 -17.54
CA PRO A 185 -28.57 1.88 -16.70
C PRO A 185 -27.96 3.15 -17.31
N CYS A 186 -28.06 4.27 -16.58
CA CYS A 186 -27.50 5.54 -17.04
C CYS A 186 -25.99 5.37 -17.27
N MET A 187 -25.59 5.46 -18.54
CA MET A 187 -24.21 5.37 -18.99
C MET A 187 -23.80 6.67 -19.67
N LYS A 188 -22.69 7.26 -19.21
CA LYS A 188 -22.13 8.49 -19.78
C LYS A 188 -20.74 8.21 -20.37
N LYS A 189 -20.29 9.16 -21.19
CA LYS A 189 -18.96 9.16 -21.82
C LYS A 189 -18.10 10.21 -21.15
N TYR A 190 -16.85 9.87 -20.88
CA TYR A 190 -15.80 10.77 -20.41
C TYR A 190 -14.66 10.79 -21.44
N GLN A 191 -14.22 11.98 -21.82
CA GLN A 191 -13.05 12.15 -22.69
C GLN A 191 -11.83 12.28 -21.79
N ALA A 192 -10.89 11.34 -21.87
CA ALA A 192 -9.68 11.42 -21.08
C ALA A 192 -8.82 12.63 -21.49
N LYS A 193 -7.91 13.00 -20.60
CA LYS A 193 -6.84 13.98 -20.81
C LYS A 193 -5.49 13.25 -20.78
N ASP A 194 -4.45 13.89 -21.30
CA ASP A 194 -3.09 13.32 -21.30
C ASP A 194 -2.50 13.17 -19.88
N THR A 195 -3.08 13.85 -18.90
CA THR A 195 -2.67 13.80 -17.48
C THR A 195 -3.62 12.97 -16.61
N ASP A 196 -4.67 12.39 -17.19
CA ASP A 196 -5.64 11.61 -16.44
C ASP A 196 -5.09 10.24 -16.06
N THR A 197 -5.45 9.78 -14.86
CA THR A 197 -5.30 8.39 -14.43
C THR A 197 -6.68 7.82 -14.14
N LEU A 198 -6.88 6.49 -14.23
CA LEU A 198 -8.19 5.90 -13.86
C LEU A 198 -8.59 6.25 -12.42
N TRP A 199 -7.61 6.30 -11.52
CA TRP A 199 -7.82 6.71 -10.14
C TRP A 199 -8.30 8.16 -10.06
N GLY A 200 -7.65 9.08 -10.78
CA GLY A 200 -8.03 10.49 -10.86
C GLY A 200 -9.44 10.67 -11.43
N ILE A 201 -9.74 10.00 -12.54
CA ILE A 201 -11.07 10.02 -13.18
C ILE A 201 -12.13 9.47 -12.21
N ALA A 202 -11.90 8.32 -11.58
CA ALA A 202 -12.86 7.74 -10.63
C ALA A 202 -13.11 8.65 -9.43
N ARG A 203 -12.06 9.34 -8.94
CA ARG A 203 -12.17 10.35 -7.88
C ARG A 203 -13.00 11.55 -8.33
N GLU A 204 -12.81 12.04 -9.54
CA GLU A 204 -13.59 13.16 -10.09
C GLU A 204 -15.07 12.78 -10.27
N LEU A 205 -15.34 11.60 -10.85
CA LEU A 205 -16.71 11.16 -11.17
C LEU A 205 -17.51 10.75 -9.93
N TRP A 206 -16.88 10.05 -8.99
CA TRP A 206 -17.59 9.39 -7.89
C TRP A 206 -17.14 9.80 -6.49
N GLY A 207 -16.11 10.64 -6.40
CA GLY A 207 -15.57 11.17 -5.14
C GLY A 207 -14.49 10.29 -4.50
N SER A 208 -14.17 9.13 -5.06
CA SER A 208 -13.07 8.28 -4.59
C SER A 208 -12.42 7.49 -5.72
N GLY A 209 -11.09 7.48 -5.74
CA GLY A 209 -10.31 6.79 -6.76
C GLY A 209 -10.40 5.27 -6.67
N ILE A 210 -10.81 4.71 -5.52
CA ILE A 210 -10.96 3.26 -5.31
C ILE A 210 -11.93 2.61 -6.31
N TYR A 211 -12.84 3.40 -6.90
CA TYR A 211 -13.83 2.91 -7.85
C TYR A 211 -13.29 2.73 -9.28
N TYR A 212 -12.00 2.98 -9.52
CA TYR A 212 -11.39 2.80 -10.83
C TYR A 212 -11.56 1.39 -11.45
N PRO A 213 -11.68 0.27 -10.70
CA PRO A 213 -11.95 -1.03 -11.31
C PRO A 213 -13.30 -1.09 -12.02
N VAL A 214 -14.27 -0.28 -11.60
CA VAL A 214 -15.55 -0.15 -12.32
C VAL A 214 -15.35 0.44 -13.71
N LEU A 215 -14.43 1.41 -13.87
CA LEU A 215 -14.05 1.91 -15.19
C LEU A 215 -13.43 0.80 -16.05
N MET A 216 -12.57 -0.04 -15.48
CA MET A 216 -11.96 -1.15 -16.22
C MET A 216 -12.99 -2.17 -16.70
N ALA A 217 -13.99 -2.52 -15.88
CA ALA A 217 -15.03 -3.44 -16.31
C ALA A 217 -15.94 -2.85 -17.41
N CYS A 218 -16.19 -1.54 -17.39
CA CYS A 218 -16.96 -0.87 -18.44
C CYS A 218 -16.14 -0.64 -19.72
N ASN A 219 -14.81 -0.64 -19.65
CA ASN A 219 -13.91 -0.30 -20.75
C ASN A 219 -12.89 -1.42 -20.95
N PRO A 220 -13.31 -2.57 -21.51
CA PRO A 220 -12.52 -3.78 -21.59
C PRO A 220 -11.17 -3.63 -22.30
N ASP A 221 -11.08 -2.74 -23.28
CA ASP A 221 -9.91 -2.59 -24.16
C ASP A 221 -8.90 -1.55 -23.64
N LEU A 222 -9.18 -1.00 -22.46
CA LEU A 222 -8.36 0.05 -21.86
C LEU A 222 -7.16 -0.54 -21.12
N ASN A 223 -5.98 0.03 -21.36
CA ASN A 223 -4.77 -0.27 -20.62
C ASN A 223 -4.59 0.79 -19.52
N ILE A 224 -4.35 0.36 -18.28
CA ILE A 224 -4.30 1.27 -17.13
C ILE A 224 -3.13 2.24 -17.19
N PHE A 225 -2.09 1.92 -17.95
CA PHE A 225 -0.85 2.68 -18.05
C PHE A 225 -0.79 3.66 -19.22
N THR A 226 -1.74 3.60 -20.17
CA THR A 226 -1.63 4.35 -21.45
C THR A 226 -2.81 5.26 -21.73
N ILE A 227 -3.56 5.67 -20.71
CA ILE A 227 -4.71 6.55 -20.89
C ILE A 227 -4.25 7.91 -21.36
N ASN A 228 -4.91 8.42 -22.39
CA ASN A 228 -4.59 9.71 -22.97
C ASN A 228 -5.82 10.35 -23.60
N ARG A 229 -5.65 11.56 -24.17
CA ARG A 229 -6.76 12.34 -24.74
C ARG A 229 -7.52 11.68 -25.90
N ARG A 230 -7.06 10.57 -26.45
CA ARG A 230 -7.78 9.83 -27.50
C ARG A 230 -8.81 8.86 -26.92
N ASP A 231 -8.67 8.50 -25.65
CA ASP A 231 -9.52 7.49 -25.02
C ASP A 231 -10.87 8.07 -24.58
N ARG A 232 -11.92 7.31 -24.86
CA ARG A 232 -13.30 7.63 -24.48
C ARG A 232 -13.82 6.55 -23.55
N LEU A 233 -14.01 6.91 -22.29
CA LEU A 233 -14.43 5.97 -21.27
C LEU A 233 -15.95 6.01 -21.10
N MET A 234 -16.57 4.84 -21.08
CA MET A 234 -17.95 4.65 -20.64
C MET A 234 -17.99 4.48 -19.12
N TYR A 235 -18.95 5.12 -18.44
CA TYR A 235 -19.08 5.01 -16.99
C TYR A 235 -20.54 5.10 -16.51
N PRO A 236 -20.92 4.39 -15.43
CA PRO A 236 -22.24 4.53 -14.83
C PRO A 236 -22.43 5.87 -14.11
N CYS A 237 -23.59 6.52 -14.31
CA CYS A 237 -23.90 7.80 -13.68
C CYS A 237 -24.22 7.68 -12.18
N ASP A 238 -24.88 6.57 -11.79
CA ASP A 238 -25.37 6.39 -10.43
C ASP A 238 -24.26 5.88 -9.50
N LYS A 239 -23.87 6.73 -8.55
CA LYS A 239 -22.88 6.42 -7.51
C LYS A 239 -23.27 5.21 -6.66
N THR A 240 -24.56 4.98 -6.44
CA THR A 240 -25.05 3.83 -5.68
C THR A 240 -24.79 2.54 -6.44
N ARG A 241 -25.10 2.54 -7.74
CA ARG A 241 -24.80 1.42 -8.64
C ARG A 241 -23.30 1.15 -8.76
N VAL A 242 -22.47 2.18 -8.86
CA VAL A 242 -21.00 2.04 -8.90
C VAL A 242 -20.47 1.35 -7.65
N ARG A 243 -20.96 1.75 -6.47
CA ARG A 243 -20.58 1.11 -5.20
C ARG A 243 -20.97 -0.36 -5.16
N GLU A 244 -22.14 -0.70 -5.69
CA GLU A 244 -22.61 -2.08 -5.77
C GLU A 244 -21.75 -2.92 -6.74
N LEU A 245 -21.48 -2.41 -7.94
CA LEU A 245 -20.59 -3.06 -8.91
C LEU A 245 -19.20 -3.29 -8.33
N TYR A 246 -18.62 -2.27 -7.67
CA TYR A 246 -17.33 -2.38 -7.02
C TYR A 246 -17.29 -3.50 -5.98
N ARG A 247 -18.30 -3.59 -5.11
CA ARG A 247 -18.40 -4.67 -4.11
C ARG A 247 -18.52 -6.06 -4.75
N GLN A 248 -19.27 -6.17 -5.85
CA GLN A 248 -19.45 -7.45 -6.54
C GLN A 248 -18.15 -7.92 -7.21
N MET A 249 -17.41 -6.99 -7.80
CA MET A 249 -16.22 -7.30 -8.59
C MET A 249 -14.92 -7.28 -7.80
N THR A 250 -14.89 -6.86 -6.53
CA THR A 250 -13.68 -6.87 -5.72
C THR A 250 -13.78 -7.82 -4.55
N ALA A 251 -12.63 -8.24 -4.03
CA ALA A 251 -12.51 -9.06 -2.83
C ALA A 251 -11.11 -8.89 -2.21
N VAL A 252 -10.88 -9.48 -1.03
CA VAL A 252 -9.61 -9.42 -0.32
C VAL A 252 -9.03 -10.82 -0.20
N LYS A 253 -7.74 -10.98 -0.52
CA LYS A 253 -6.98 -12.21 -0.26
C LYS A 253 -5.56 -11.83 0.16
N GLN A 254 -5.04 -12.49 1.20
CA GLN A 254 -3.72 -12.17 1.78
C GLN A 254 -3.57 -10.67 2.15
N ASN A 255 -4.62 -10.08 2.72
CA ASN A 255 -4.66 -8.66 3.08
C ASN A 255 -4.46 -7.67 1.90
N ARG A 256 -4.66 -8.13 0.66
CA ARG A 256 -4.60 -7.30 -0.55
C ARG A 256 -5.94 -7.36 -1.28
N TRP A 257 -6.39 -6.21 -1.76
CA TRP A 257 -7.57 -6.12 -2.60
C TRP A 257 -7.28 -6.66 -3.99
N TYR A 258 -8.25 -7.34 -4.58
CA TYR A 258 -8.16 -7.82 -5.94
C TYR A 258 -9.49 -7.62 -6.68
N TRP A 259 -9.38 -7.44 -7.99
CA TRP A 259 -10.49 -7.41 -8.93
C TRP A 259 -10.72 -8.80 -9.53
N LYS A 260 -11.99 -9.22 -9.53
CA LYS A 260 -12.52 -10.41 -10.20
C LYS A 260 -12.64 -10.13 -11.70
N TYR A 261 -11.65 -10.57 -12.45
CA TYR A 261 -11.58 -10.42 -13.91
C TYR A 261 -12.04 -11.69 -14.61
N THR A 262 -12.94 -11.57 -15.58
CA THR A 262 -13.34 -12.69 -16.44
C THR A 262 -12.43 -12.74 -17.67
N VAL A 263 -11.69 -13.84 -17.81
CA VAL A 263 -10.77 -14.09 -18.93
C VAL A 263 -11.54 -14.11 -20.25
N ARG A 264 -11.09 -13.32 -21.22
CA ARG A 264 -11.72 -13.17 -22.53
C ARG A 264 -11.04 -14.04 -23.59
N PRO A 265 -11.71 -14.28 -24.74
CA PRO A 265 -11.06 -14.93 -25.87
C PRO A 265 -9.79 -14.18 -26.28
N GLY A 266 -8.67 -14.90 -26.36
CA GLY A 266 -7.37 -14.33 -26.73
C GLY A 266 -6.56 -13.72 -25.57
N ASP A 267 -7.12 -13.67 -24.36
CA ASP A 267 -6.35 -13.27 -23.19
C ASP A 267 -5.27 -14.31 -22.89
N THR A 268 -4.05 -13.82 -22.69
CA THR A 268 -2.95 -14.59 -22.14
C THR A 268 -2.57 -13.98 -20.79
N PRO A 269 -1.94 -14.74 -19.88
CA PRO A 269 -1.43 -14.16 -18.64
C PRO A 269 -0.53 -12.95 -18.87
N GLN A 270 0.30 -13.01 -19.91
CA GLN A 270 1.16 -11.90 -20.30
C GLN A 270 0.35 -10.68 -20.75
N SER A 271 -0.64 -10.86 -21.65
CA SER A 271 -1.43 -9.73 -22.18
C SER A 271 -2.35 -9.10 -21.14
N VAL A 272 -2.76 -9.86 -20.11
CA VAL A 272 -3.52 -9.34 -18.98
C VAL A 272 -2.58 -8.62 -18.00
N ALA A 273 -1.42 -9.18 -17.68
CA ALA A 273 -0.43 -8.52 -16.83
C ALA A 273 0.05 -7.19 -17.42
N ASP A 274 0.37 -7.16 -18.72
CA ASP A 274 0.80 -5.94 -19.43
C ASP A 274 -0.28 -4.83 -19.45
N ARG A 275 -1.55 -5.20 -19.27
CA ARG A 275 -2.68 -4.24 -19.24
C ARG A 275 -3.02 -3.73 -17.85
N TYR A 276 -2.78 -4.52 -16.81
CA TYR A 276 -3.38 -4.26 -15.49
C TYR A 276 -2.41 -4.31 -14.31
N CYS A 277 -1.15 -4.71 -14.48
CA CYS A 277 -0.22 -4.95 -13.38
C CYS A 277 1.10 -4.23 -13.59
N SER A 278 1.59 -3.52 -12.56
CA SER A 278 2.93 -2.92 -12.64
C SER A 278 3.99 -3.99 -12.36
N ASP A 279 3.75 -4.89 -11.40
CA ASP A 279 4.58 -6.07 -11.17
C ASP A 279 3.96 -7.34 -11.80
N LYS A 280 4.58 -7.80 -12.88
CA LYS A 280 4.14 -8.99 -13.61
C LYS A 280 4.25 -10.29 -12.78
N ASN A 281 5.12 -10.34 -11.78
CA ASN A 281 5.38 -11.55 -10.99
C ASN A 281 4.34 -11.78 -9.89
N ASN A 282 3.59 -10.74 -9.49
CA ASN A 282 2.66 -10.79 -8.37
C ASN A 282 1.27 -10.22 -8.72
N CYS A 283 0.93 -10.32 -10.01
CA CYS A 283 -0.27 -9.77 -10.60
C CYS A 283 -1.55 -10.55 -10.24
N PHE A 284 -1.45 -11.88 -10.12
CA PHE A 284 -2.61 -12.76 -10.04
C PHE A 284 -2.78 -13.44 -8.68
N VAL A 285 -4.03 -13.57 -8.24
CA VAL A 285 -4.43 -14.21 -6.98
C VAL A 285 -4.33 -15.73 -7.02
N SER A 286 -4.53 -16.32 -8.21
CA SER A 286 -4.44 -17.76 -8.47
C SER A 286 -4.58 -18.05 -9.96
N GLY A 287 -3.92 -19.12 -10.41
CA GLY A 287 -4.37 -19.95 -11.53
C GLY A 287 -3.72 -19.66 -12.88
N PHE A 288 -2.75 -20.49 -13.23
CA PHE A 288 -2.41 -20.82 -14.61
C PHE A 288 -2.81 -22.27 -14.86
N PRO A 289 -3.24 -22.64 -16.07
CA PRO A 289 -3.45 -21.79 -17.25
C PRO A 289 -4.80 -21.04 -17.22
N PHE A 290 -4.89 -19.92 -17.97
CA PHE A 290 -6.14 -19.19 -18.15
C PHE A 290 -7.11 -19.95 -19.04
N LYS A 291 -8.37 -20.05 -18.61
CA LYS A 291 -9.47 -20.56 -19.43
C LYS A 291 -10.44 -19.42 -19.75
N THR A 292 -10.80 -19.26 -21.01
CA THR A 292 -11.83 -18.29 -21.43
C THR A 292 -13.11 -18.48 -20.62
N GLY A 293 -13.66 -17.38 -20.09
CA GLY A 293 -14.85 -17.37 -19.24
C GLY A 293 -14.56 -17.64 -17.74
N GLU A 294 -13.35 -18.07 -17.39
CA GLU A 294 -12.95 -18.22 -15.99
C GLU A 294 -12.78 -16.86 -15.33
N THR A 295 -13.17 -16.75 -14.05
CA THR A 295 -12.92 -15.57 -13.25
C THR A 295 -11.63 -15.73 -12.45
N ILE A 296 -10.64 -14.91 -12.75
CA ILE A 296 -9.38 -14.82 -12.03
C ILE A 296 -9.36 -13.58 -11.12
N GLY A 297 -8.46 -13.57 -10.13
CA GLY A 297 -8.21 -12.37 -9.34
C GLY A 297 -6.97 -11.64 -9.83
N ILE A 298 -7.08 -10.33 -10.07
CA ILE A 298 -5.97 -9.42 -10.38
C ILE A 298 -5.79 -8.51 -9.17
N PHE A 299 -4.62 -8.50 -8.53
CA PHE A 299 -4.37 -7.63 -7.39
C PHE A 299 -4.45 -6.15 -7.80
N LEU A 300 -5.10 -5.35 -6.96
CA LEU A 300 -5.13 -3.89 -7.10
C LEU A 300 -3.92 -3.33 -6.35
N GLU A 301 -3.14 -2.49 -7.02
CA GLU A 301 -1.95 -1.82 -6.50
C GLU A 301 -2.28 -0.40 -6.00
#